data_AF-A0A7W1GL80-F1
#
_entry.id   AF-A0A7W1GL80-F1
#
_cell.length_a   1.000
_cell.length_b   1.000
_cell.length_c   1.000
_cell.angle_alpha   90.00
_cell.angle_beta   90.00
_cell.angle_gamma   90.00
#
_symmetry.space_group_name_H-M   'P 1'
#
loop_
_entity.id
_entity.type
_entity.pdbx_description
1 polymer ?
#
loop_
_entity_poly.entity_id
_entity_poly.type
_entity_poly.pdbx_seq_one_letter_code
_entity_poly.pdbx_strand_id
1 'polypeptide(L)'
;MWLAALRRLTFLILGACAITAAVSVMVGALLGSSIERSLTLGFYLIGCFLILAGFFVGNRGPTRIKGEGDGMGGLFVFFGERRIRWATLREQNESINNSAVFVTLGFILIAVGFAFDAKHSFT
;
A
#
# COMPACT_ATOMS: atom_id res chain seq x y z
N MET A 1 -23.74 10.03 -1.01
CA MET A 1 -22.70 9.16 -0.40
C MET A 1 -21.51 8.92 -1.34
N TRP A 2 -21.75 8.63 -2.62
CA TRP A 2 -20.69 8.41 -3.63
C TRP A 2 -19.70 9.57 -3.80
N LEU A 3 -20.15 10.82 -3.86
CA LEU A 3 -19.25 11.99 -3.95
C LEU A 3 -18.27 12.07 -2.77
N ALA A 4 -18.73 11.78 -1.55
CA ALA A 4 -17.87 11.83 -0.37
C ALA A 4 -16.83 10.69 -0.37
N ALA A 5 -17.21 9.51 -0.86
CA ALA A 5 -16.29 8.39 -1.03
C ALA A 5 -15.24 8.70 -2.11
N LEU A 6 -15.67 9.23 -3.26
CA LEU A 6 -14.78 9.66 -4.33
C LEU A 6 -13.79 10.71 -3.84
N ARG A 7 -14.27 11.74 -3.11
CA ARG A 7 -13.41 12.78 -2.53
C ARG A 7 -12.33 12.20 -1.62
N ARG A 8 -12.67 11.25 -0.74
CA ARG A 8 -11.69 10.58 0.14
C ARG A 8 -10.68 9.78 -0.67
N LEU A 9 -11.13 9.04 -1.69
CA LEU A 9 -10.26 8.28 -2.57
C LEU A 9 -9.31 9.20 -3.34
N THR A 10 -9.81 10.31 -3.88
CA THR A 10 -9.00 11.32 -4.56
C THR A 10 -7.94 11.90 -3.63
N PHE A 11 -8.29 12.29 -2.40
CA PHE A 11 -7.30 12.78 -1.43
C PHE A 11 -6.25 11.73 -1.08
N LEU A 12 -6.66 10.46 -0.96
CA LEU A 12 -5.74 9.36 -0.69
C LEU A 12 -4.76 9.17 -1.86
N ILE A 13 -5.25 9.18 -3.10
CA ILE A 13 -4.41 9.07 -4.31
C ILE A 13 -3.44 10.25 -4.41
N LEU A 14 -3.95 11.49 -4.35
CA LEU A 14 -3.13 12.69 -4.46
C LEU A 14 -2.11 12.79 -3.33
N GLY A 15 -2.52 12.45 -2.11
CA GLY A 15 -1.63 12.40 -0.94
C GLY A 15 -0.52 11.38 -1.11
N ALA A 16 -0.85 10.15 -1.55
CA ALA A 16 0.15 9.12 -1.83
C ALA A 16 1.12 9.56 -2.93
N CYS A 17 0.62 10.11 -4.04
CA CYS A 17 1.46 10.63 -5.11
C CYS A 17 2.41 11.73 -4.63
N ALA A 18 1.89 12.69 -3.85
CA ALA A 18 2.68 13.81 -3.33
C ALA A 18 3.76 13.33 -2.35
N ILE A 19 3.43 12.42 -1.43
CA ILE A 19 4.38 11.85 -0.47
C ILE A 19 5.45 11.05 -1.20
N THR A 20 5.08 10.16 -2.13
CA THR A 20 6.03 9.40 -2.93
C THR A 20 6.95 10.32 -3.71
N ALA A 21 6.42 11.32 -4.42
CA ALA A 21 7.24 12.27 -5.17
C ALA A 21 8.22 13.03 -4.26
N ALA A 22 7.74 13.56 -3.12
CA ALA A 22 8.58 14.32 -2.18
C ALA A 22 9.71 13.47 -1.61
N VAL A 23 9.40 12.26 -1.12
CA VAL A 23 10.39 11.34 -0.56
C VAL A 23 11.39 10.92 -1.62
N SER A 24 10.93 10.57 -2.82
CA SER A 24 11.80 10.10 -3.89
C SER A 24 12.73 11.18 -4.41
N VAL A 25 12.25 12.43 -4.57
CA VAL A 25 13.12 13.56 -4.92
C VAL A 25 14.13 13.85 -3.82
N MET A 26 13.71 13.81 -2.55
CA MET A 26 14.63 14.01 -1.42
C MET A 26 15.73 12.95 -1.39
N VAL A 27 15.38 11.66 -1.53
CA VAL A 27 16.35 10.56 -1.61
C VAL A 27 17.24 10.72 -2.84
N GLY A 28 16.67 11.05 -3.98
CA GLY A 28 17.42 11.25 -5.21
C GLY A 28 18.44 12.40 -5.13
N ALA A 29 18.05 13.51 -4.51
CA ALA A 29 18.94 14.65 -4.27
C ALA A 29 20.11 14.27 -3.36
N LEU A 30 19.87 13.45 -2.32
CA LEU A 30 20.92 12.95 -1.43
C LEU A 30 21.89 11.99 -2.15
N LEU A 31 21.41 11.26 -3.15
CA LEU A 31 22.21 10.33 -3.96
C LEU A 31 22.81 10.96 -5.22
N GLY A 32 22.54 12.25 -5.48
CA GLY A 32 22.98 12.95 -6.68
C GLY A 32 22.33 12.45 -7.99
N SER A 33 21.15 11.85 -7.92
CA SER A 33 20.42 11.40 -9.12
C SER A 33 19.54 12.49 -9.73
N SER A 34 19.26 12.38 -11.03
CA SER A 34 18.32 13.29 -11.71
C SER A 34 16.91 13.17 -11.11
N ILE A 35 16.16 14.28 -11.12
CA ILE A 35 14.79 14.35 -10.60
C ILE A 35 13.90 13.30 -11.27
N GLU A 36 13.99 13.18 -12.58
CA GLU A 36 13.18 12.26 -13.39
C GLU A 36 13.43 10.80 -12.99
N ARG A 37 14.69 10.36 -12.93
CA ARG A 37 15.05 9.01 -12.49
C ARG A 37 14.55 8.72 -11.08
N SER A 38 14.66 9.70 -10.20
CA SER A 38 14.25 9.58 -8.81
C SER A 38 12.74 9.40 -8.70
N LEU A 39 11.96 10.18 -9.45
CA LEU A 39 10.50 10.03 -9.52
C LEU A 39 10.09 8.68 -10.10
N THR A 40 10.63 8.29 -11.26
CA THR A 40 10.31 7.02 -11.93
C THR A 40 10.56 5.82 -11.00
N LEU A 41 11.76 5.74 -10.40
CA LEU A 41 12.10 4.67 -9.46
C LEU A 41 11.22 4.69 -8.22
N GLY A 42 10.96 5.89 -7.68
CA GLY A 42 10.10 6.08 -6.52
C GLY A 42 8.69 5.54 -6.71
N PHE A 43 8.05 5.96 -7.80
CA PHE A 43 6.70 5.54 -8.15
C PHE A 43 6.61 4.04 -8.43
N TYR A 44 7.56 3.45 -9.16
CA TYR A 44 7.60 2.01 -9.37
C TYR A 44 7.83 1.23 -8.09
N LEU A 45 8.79 1.64 -7.25
CA LEU A 45 9.12 0.92 -6.02
C LEU A 45 7.93 0.92 -5.05
N ILE A 46 7.36 2.10 -4.77
CA ILE A 46 6.21 2.20 -3.87
C ILE A 46 4.98 1.52 -4.49
N GLY A 47 4.76 1.66 -5.80
CA GLY A 47 3.67 0.99 -6.48
C GLY A 47 3.73 -0.54 -6.37
N CYS A 48 4.89 -1.13 -6.67
CA CYS A 48 5.13 -2.57 -6.52
C CYS A 48 4.98 -3.01 -5.06
N PHE A 49 5.53 -2.26 -4.11
CA PHE A 49 5.40 -2.54 -2.69
C PHE A 49 3.93 -2.61 -2.25
N LEU A 50 3.11 -1.64 -2.68
CA LEU A 50 1.68 -1.61 -2.34
C LEU A 50 0.91 -2.77 -2.96
N ILE A 51 1.22 -3.17 -4.20
CA ILE A 51 0.60 -4.36 -4.81
C ILE A 51 0.92 -5.61 -4.00
N LEU A 52 2.19 -5.81 -3.62
CA LEU A 52 2.60 -6.95 -2.80
C LEU A 52 1.94 -6.92 -1.42
N ALA A 53 1.95 -5.77 -0.74
CA ALA A 53 1.28 -5.60 0.55
C ALA A 53 -0.23 -5.89 0.43
N GLY A 54 -0.88 -5.38 -0.61
CA GLY A 54 -2.29 -5.64 -0.91
C GLY A 54 -2.57 -7.12 -1.16
N PHE A 55 -1.71 -7.81 -1.90
CA PHE A 55 -1.80 -9.25 -2.10
C PHE A 55 -1.75 -10.02 -0.77
N PHE A 56 -0.77 -9.75 0.09
CA PHE A 56 -0.67 -10.43 1.38
C PHE A 56 -1.81 -10.07 2.33
N VAL A 57 -2.28 -8.81 2.31
CA VAL A 57 -3.42 -8.36 3.13
C VAL A 57 -4.73 -9.03 2.69
N GLY A 58 -4.94 -9.21 1.39
CA GLY A 58 -6.13 -9.86 0.84
C GLY A 58 -6.11 -11.39 0.95
N ASN A 59 -4.92 -12.00 0.88
CA ASN A 59 -4.73 -13.45 0.98
C ASN A 59 -4.48 -13.93 2.41
N ARG A 60 -4.80 -13.13 3.44
CA ARG A 60 -4.71 -13.59 4.83
C ARG A 60 -5.71 -14.72 5.04
N GLY A 61 -5.19 -15.95 5.20
CA GLY A 61 -5.98 -17.17 5.36
C GLY A 61 -7.08 -17.05 6.43
N PRO A 62 -8.10 -17.90 6.43
CA PRO A 62 -9.34 -17.68 7.19
C PRO A 62 -9.19 -17.84 8.73
N THR A 63 -8.03 -18.25 9.22
CA THR A 63 -7.72 -18.41 10.65
C THR A 63 -7.14 -17.13 11.26
N ARG A 64 -7.60 -16.75 12.46
CA ARG A 64 -7.20 -15.55 13.23
C ARG A 64 -6.86 -15.94 14.67
N ILE A 65 -6.08 -15.10 15.36
CA ILE A 65 -5.72 -15.32 16.75
C ILE A 65 -6.76 -14.69 17.68
N LYS A 66 -7.17 -15.42 18.73
CA LYS A 66 -8.07 -14.92 19.78
C LYS A 66 -7.29 -13.93 20.65
N GLY A 67 -7.66 -12.63 20.59
CA GLY A 67 -7.00 -11.54 21.32
C GLY A 67 -6.24 -10.53 20.45
N GLU A 68 -6.26 -10.68 19.11
CA GLU A 68 -5.56 -9.80 18.15
C GLU A 68 -6.08 -8.33 18.13
N GLY A 69 -7.16 -8.03 18.86
CA GLY A 69 -7.72 -6.68 19.02
C GLY A 69 -7.23 -5.90 20.26
N ASP A 70 -6.65 -6.57 21.26
CA ASP A 70 -6.24 -5.96 22.53
C ASP A 70 -4.72 -5.78 22.58
N GLY A 71 -4.14 -4.92 21.73
CA GLY A 71 -2.85 -4.21 21.91
C GLY A 71 -1.55 -4.95 22.37
N MET A 72 -1.57 -6.25 22.65
CA MET A 72 -0.56 -7.02 23.38
C MET A 72 -0.10 -8.23 22.54
N GLY A 73 -0.01 -8.06 21.22
CA GLY A 73 0.23 -9.14 20.26
C GLY A 73 1.68 -9.37 19.84
N GLY A 74 2.68 -8.87 20.58
CA GLY A 74 4.07 -8.83 20.10
C GLY A 74 5.01 -9.95 20.58
N LEU A 75 4.86 -10.46 21.81
CA LEU A 75 5.91 -11.28 22.42
C LEU A 75 5.40 -12.55 23.16
N PHE A 76 4.16 -12.53 23.67
CA PHE A 76 3.60 -13.62 24.49
C PHE A 76 2.65 -14.57 23.74
N VAL A 77 2.55 -14.45 22.41
CA VAL A 77 1.64 -15.27 21.57
C VAL A 77 2.07 -16.74 21.49
N PHE A 78 3.34 -17.04 21.79
CA PHE A 78 3.91 -18.39 21.69
C PHE A 78 3.67 -19.29 22.91
N PHE A 79 3.19 -18.75 24.04
CA PHE A 79 2.96 -19.51 25.27
C PHE A 79 1.48 -19.44 25.69
N GLY A 80 0.65 -20.37 25.20
CA GLY A 80 -0.73 -20.53 25.68
C GLY A 80 -1.61 -21.40 24.78
N GLU A 81 -2.68 -21.96 25.37
CA GLU A 81 -3.67 -22.84 24.73
C GLU A 81 -4.22 -22.29 23.40
N ARG A 82 -4.61 -23.20 22.51
CA ARG A 82 -5.11 -23.01 21.13
C ARG A 82 -6.01 -21.77 20.95
N ARG A 83 -5.39 -20.60 20.71
CA ARG A 83 -6.09 -19.31 20.48
C ARG A 83 -6.46 -19.11 19.01
N ILE A 84 -6.97 -20.12 18.30
CA ILE A 84 -7.33 -19.97 16.88
C ILE A 84 -8.85 -19.85 16.74
N ARG A 85 -9.31 -18.82 16.02
CA ARG A 85 -10.71 -18.68 15.59
C ARG A 85 -10.80 -18.44 14.09
N TRP A 86 -11.99 -18.64 13.53
CA TRP A 86 -12.27 -18.27 12.14
C TRP A 86 -12.53 -16.76 12.02
N ALA A 87 -12.14 -16.19 10.89
CA ALA A 87 -12.42 -14.81 10.54
C ALA A 87 -13.93 -14.61 10.30
N THR A 88 -14.48 -13.55 10.88
CA THR A 88 -15.86 -13.11 10.63
C THR A 88 -16.00 -12.54 9.21
N LEU A 89 -17.23 -12.52 8.67
CA LEU A 89 -17.50 -11.91 7.36
C LEU A 89 -17.08 -10.44 7.29
N ARG A 90 -17.21 -9.70 8.40
CA ARG A 90 -16.76 -8.30 8.48
C ARG A 90 -15.25 -8.18 8.29
N GLU A 91 -14.48 -9.04 8.97
CA GLU A 91 -13.01 -9.06 8.85
C GLU A 91 -12.55 -9.49 7.45
N GLN A 92 -13.27 -10.42 6.82
CA GLN A 92 -13.01 -10.80 5.44
C GLN A 92 -13.27 -9.64 4.48
N ASN A 93 -14.41 -8.96 4.61
CA ASN A 93 -14.74 -7.79 3.80
C ASN A 93 -13.74 -6.65 4.01
N GLU A 94 -13.27 -6.43 5.23
CA GLU A 94 -12.25 -5.43 5.54
C GLU A 94 -10.89 -5.78 4.92
N SER A 95 -10.48 -7.05 4.99
CA SER A 95 -9.27 -7.55 4.34
C SER A 95 -9.33 -7.39 2.81
N ILE A 96 -10.46 -7.72 2.19
CA ILE A 96 -10.69 -7.53 0.75
C ILE A 96 -10.67 -6.04 0.38
N ASN A 97 -11.38 -5.19 1.12
CA ASN A 97 -11.44 -3.76 0.85
C ASN A 97 -10.06 -3.10 0.99
N ASN A 98 -9.32 -3.42 2.04
CA ASN A 98 -7.96 -2.89 2.24
C ASN A 98 -7.01 -3.37 1.13
N SER A 99 -7.10 -4.64 0.75
CA SER A 99 -6.36 -5.19 -0.39
C SER A 99 -6.68 -4.44 -1.69
N ALA A 100 -7.96 -4.23 -1.99
CA ALA A 100 -8.39 -3.52 -3.18
C ALA A 100 -7.84 -2.09 -3.23
N VAL A 101 -7.84 -1.36 -2.10
CA VAL A 101 -7.26 -0.01 -2.01
C VAL A 101 -5.75 -0.05 -2.28
N PHE A 102 -5.00 -0.96 -1.65
CA PHE A 102 -3.55 -1.05 -1.87
C PHE A 102 -3.18 -1.43 -3.29
N VAL A 103 -3.85 -2.42 -3.87
CA VAL A 103 -3.59 -2.86 -5.25
C VAL A 103 -3.95 -1.75 -6.25
N THR A 104 -5.10 -1.11 -6.09
CA THR A 104 -5.53 -0.01 -6.96
C THR A 104 -4.56 1.17 -6.89
N LEU A 105 -4.17 1.56 -5.68
CA LEU A 105 -3.21 2.64 -5.48
C LEU A 105 -1.85 2.28 -6.09
N GLY A 106 -1.40 1.04 -5.90
CA GLY A 106 -0.15 0.54 -6.48
C GLY A 106 -0.12 0.65 -8.01
N PHE A 107 -1.19 0.22 -8.68
CA PHE A 107 -1.31 0.39 -10.13
C PHE A 107 -1.31 1.86 -10.58
N ILE A 108 -2.01 2.73 -9.84
CA ILE A 108 -2.02 4.17 -10.14
C ILE A 108 -0.60 4.75 -10.05
N LEU A 109 0.14 4.43 -8.99
CA LEU A 109 1.52 4.91 -8.84
C LEU A 109 2.42 4.39 -9.95
N ILE A 110 2.29 3.12 -10.35
CA ILE A 110 3.04 2.57 -11.48
C ILE A 110 2.71 3.31 -12.78
N ALA A 111 1.43 3.59 -13.04
CA ALA A 111 1.01 4.33 -14.22
C ALA A 111 1.59 5.77 -14.24
N VAL A 112 1.65 6.42 -13.08
CA VAL A 112 2.30 7.73 -12.94
C VAL A 112 3.81 7.62 -13.20
N GLY A 113 4.49 6.61 -12.63
CA GLY A 113 5.91 6.35 -12.90
C GLY A 113 6.19 6.12 -14.39
N PHE A 114 5.35 5.33 -15.05
CA PHE A 114 5.43 5.09 -16.49
C PHE A 114 5.26 6.38 -17.31
N ALA A 115 4.37 7.28 -16.90
CA ALA A 115 4.20 8.58 -17.57
C ALA A 115 5.44 9.48 -17.45
N PHE A 116 6.24 9.35 -16.39
CA PHE A 116 7.54 10.03 -16.28
C PHE A 116 8.62 9.35 -17.13
N ASP A 117 8.64 8.02 -17.14
CA ASP A 117 9.61 7.20 -17.88
C ASP A 117 9.46 7.35 -19.41
N ALA A 118 8.22 7.34 -19.91
CA ALA A 118 7.93 7.46 -21.33
C ALA A 118 8.41 8.80 -21.92
N LYS A 119 8.46 9.88 -21.13
CA LYS A 119 9.01 11.16 -21.60
C LYS A 119 10.50 11.08 -21.94
N HIS A 120 11.23 10.20 -21.27
CA HIS A 120 12.66 10.04 -21.48
C HIS A 120 12.97 9.12 -22.67
N SER A 121 12.15 8.09 -22.92
CA SER A 121 12.48 7.08 -23.95
C SER A 121 12.24 7.53 -25.40
N PHE A 122 11.50 8.62 -25.63
CA PHE A 122 11.17 9.14 -26.97
C PHE A 122 11.88 10.46 -27.33
N THR A 123 12.83 10.93 -26.50
CA THR A 123 13.63 12.14 -26.76
C THR A 123 15.10 11.77 -26.86
#